data_AF-A0A1V6HVP2-F1
#
_entry.id   AF-A0A1V6HVP2-F1
#
_cell.length_a   1.000
_cell.length_b   1.000
_cell.length_c   1.000
_cell.angle_alpha   90.00
_cell.angle_beta   90.00
_cell.angle_gamma   90.00
#
_symmetry.space_group_name_H-M   'P 1'
#
loop_
_entity.id
_entity.type
_entity.pdbx_description
1 polymer ?
#
loop_
_entity_poly.entity_id
_entity_poly.type
_entity_poly.pdbx_seq_one_letter_code
_entity_poly.pdbx_strand_id
1 'polypeptide(L)' 'MLFWDIYVENQKSFYLYPIVGNQYIRLGDVDQLDDKLKNISIFYNNIQHISDISDFVGFDLRVPPQVIAIKQL' A
#
# COMPACT_ATOMS: atom_id res chain seq x y z
N MET A 1 -0.56 -10.57 4.73
CA MET A 1 0.32 -9.85 3.77
C MET A 1 1.74 -9.96 4.28
N LEU A 2 2.70 -10.25 3.40
CA LEU A 2 4.12 -10.34 3.77
C LEU A 2 4.89 -9.20 3.07
N PHE A 3 5.86 -8.63 3.77
CA PHE A 3 6.71 -7.56 3.29
C PHE A 3 8.15 -8.06 3.16
N TRP A 4 8.82 -7.69 2.09
CA TRP A 4 10.24 -7.99 1.93
C TRP A 4 11.12 -6.91 2.55
N ASP A 5 10.64 -5.66 2.57
CA ASP A 5 11.38 -4.52 3.11
C ASP A 5 10.45 -3.43 3.66
N ILE A 6 10.98 -2.63 4.58
CA ILE A 6 10.36 -1.43 5.14
C ILE A 6 11.40 -0.30 5.06
N TYR A 7 11.11 0.70 4.24
CA TYR A 7 11.93 1.91 4.16
C TYR A 7 11.38 3.00 5.07
N VAL A 8 12.24 3.52 5.94
CA VAL A 8 11.94 4.63 6.85
C VAL A 8 12.57 5.89 6.30
N GLU A 9 11.77 6.76 5.70
CA GLU A 9 12.24 8.06 5.21
C GLU A 9 12.42 9.04 6.38
N ASN A 10 11.44 9.07 7.29
CA ASN A 10 11.49 9.80 8.56
C ASN A 10 10.43 9.24 9.52
N GLN A 11 10.34 9.80 10.73
CA GLN A 11 9.43 9.35 11.80
C GLN A 11 7.95 9.33 11.40
N LYS A 12 7.54 10.02 10.34
CA LYS A 12 6.14 10.10 9.85
C LYS A 12 5.98 9.63 8.41
N SER A 13 7.00 8.99 7.84
CA SER A 13 7.01 8.60 6.43
C SER A 13 7.68 7.23 6.30
N PHE A 14 6.82 6.22 6.31
CA PHE A 14 7.16 4.82 6.10
C PHE A 14 6.68 4.37 4.72
N TYR A 15 7.52 3.58 4.06
CA TYR A 15 7.21 2.88 2.83
C TYR A 15 7.33 1.38 3.09
N LEU A 16 6.30 0.62 2.74
CA LEU A 16 6.29 -0.83 2.84
C LEU A 16 6.45 -1.41 1.45
N TYR A 17 7.29 -2.42 1.32
CA TYR A 17 7.42 -3.14 0.07
C TYR A 17 6.92 -4.58 0.25
N PRO A 18 5.73 -4.91 -0.30
CA PRO A 18 5.19 -6.26 -0.27
C PRO A 18 6.02 -7.22 -1.13
N ILE A 19 6.00 -8.50 -0.77
CA ILE A 19 6.66 -9.56 -1.57
C ILE A 19 6.00 -9.69 -2.95
N VAL A 20 4.75 -9.26 -3.10
CA VAL A 20 3.91 -9.48 -4.27
C VAL A 20 3.66 -8.18 -5.01
N GLY A 21 3.61 -8.26 -6.35
CA GLY A 21 3.13 -7.19 -7.21
C GLY A 21 4.15 -6.10 -7.58
N ASN A 22 5.28 -5.98 -6.87
CA ASN A 22 6.32 -4.97 -7.16
C ASN A 22 5.85 -3.51 -7.03
N GLN A 23 4.76 -3.25 -6.30
CA GLN A 23 4.32 -1.90 -5.93
C GLN A 23 4.93 -1.47 -4.59
N TYR A 24 5.17 -0.17 -4.40
CA TYR A 24 5.40 0.36 -3.05
C TYR A 24 4.07 0.69 -2.35
N ILE A 25 4.05 0.63 -1.02
CA ILE A 25 2.92 1.11 -0.21
C ILE A 25 3.42 2.28 0.62
N ARG A 26 2.90 3.48 0.37
CA ARG A 26 3.16 4.67 1.18
C ARG A 26 2.24 4.64 2.39
N LEU A 27 2.79 4.22 3.54
CA LEU A 27 2.05 4.11 4.80
C LEU A 27 1.82 5.49 5.45
N GLY A 28 2.77 6.41 5.28
CA GLY A 28 2.80 7.66 6.04
C GLY A 28 3.28 7.41 7.46
N ASP A 29 2.53 7.89 8.45
CA ASP A 29 2.76 7.62 9.87
C ASP A 29 2.16 6.26 10.29
N VAL A 30 2.51 5.75 11.47
CA VAL A 30 2.01 4.49 12.05
C VAL A 30 0.68 4.64 12.78
N ASP A 31 0.01 5.78 12.62
CA ASP A 31 -1.35 5.99 13.11
C ASP A 31 -2.32 5.01 12.44
N GLN A 32 -3.25 4.46 13.23
CA GLN A 32 -4.29 3.53 12.75
C GLN A 32 -3.70 2.37 11.91
N LEU A 33 -2.51 1.89 12.28
CA LEU A 33 -1.75 0.90 11.50
C LEU A 33 -2.59 -0.34 11.16
N ASP A 34 -3.33 -0.88 12.12
CA ASP A 34 -4.16 -2.06 11.92
C ASP A 34 -5.26 -1.82 10.87
N ASP A 35 -5.90 -0.64 10.89
CA ASP A 35 -6.92 -0.29 9.90
C ASP A 35 -6.30 -0.08 8.51
N LYS A 36 -5.15 0.58 8.43
CA LYS A 36 -4.41 0.75 7.16
C LYS A 36 -4.04 -0.60 6.56
N LEU A 37 -3.49 -1.52 7.36
CA LEU A 37 -3.11 -2.86 6.94
C LEU A 37 -4.32 -3.73 6.56
N LYS A 38 -5.44 -3.58 7.28
CA LYS A 38 -6.71 -4.24 6.94
C LYS A 38 -7.24 -3.73 5.59
N ASN A 39 -7.25 -2.42 5.37
CA ASN A 39 -7.78 -1.81 4.14
C ASN A 39 -6.95 -2.19 2.91
N ILE A 40 -5.61 -2.17 3.00
CA ILE A 40 -4.75 -2.60 1.89
C ILE A 40 -4.90 -4.10 1.61
N SER A 41 -5.07 -4.93 2.64
CA SER A 41 -5.35 -6.38 2.46
C SER A 41 -6.67 -6.62 1.72
N ILE A 42 -7.73 -5.92 2.11
CA ILE A 42 -9.02 -5.95 1.40
C ILE A 42 -8.84 -5.51 -0.06
N PHE A 43 -8.10 -4.42 -0.29
CA PHE A 43 -7.84 -3.90 -1.62
C PHE A 43 -7.12 -4.91 -2.53
N TYR A 44 -6.03 -5.53 -2.07
CA TYR A 44 -5.31 -6.57 -2.83
C TYR A 44 -6.21 -7.76 -3.21
N ASN A 45 -7.12 -8.16 -2.31
CA ASN A 45 -8.04 -9.27 -2.59
C ASN A 45 -9.07 -8.92 -3.69
N ASN A 46 -9.40 -7.64 -3.86
CA ASN A 46 -10.46 -7.19 -4.76
C ASN A 46 -9.95 -6.59 -6.07
N ILE A 47 -8.74 -6.01 -6.11
CA ILE A 47 -8.26 -5.24 -7.26
C ILE A 47 -8.17 -6.05 -8.56
N GLN A 48 -7.81 -7.33 -8.46
CA GLN A 48 -7.75 -8.26 -9.60
C GLN A 48 -9.09 -8.40 -10.37
N HIS A 49 -10.21 -8.03 -9.76
CA HIS A 49 -11.52 -8.01 -10.42
C HIS A 49 -11.80 -6.71 -11.19
N ILE A 50 -10.96 -5.69 -11.02
CA ILE A 50 -11.17 -4.32 -11.50
C ILE A 50 -10.06 -3.91 -12.48
N SER A 51 -8.80 -4.27 -12.21
CA SER A 51 -7.62 -3.88 -13.01
C SER A 51 -6.48 -4.88 -12.78
N ASP A 52 -5.51 -4.93 -13.70
CA ASP A 52 -4.26 -5.64 -13.42
C ASP A 52 -3.47 -4.85 -12.37
N ILE A 53 -2.92 -5.55 -11.39
CA ILE A 53 -2.14 -4.89 -10.35
C ILE A 53 -0.84 -4.30 -10.90
N SER A 54 -0.32 -4.85 -12.01
CA SER A 54 0.85 -4.29 -12.71
C SER A 54 0.60 -2.90 -13.31
N ASP A 55 -0.66 -2.45 -13.41
CA ASP A 55 -1.01 -1.11 -13.90
C ASP A 55 -0.65 0.01 -12.90
N PHE A 56 -0.26 -0.36 -11.67
CA PHE A 56 0.02 0.56 -10.58
C PHE A 56 1.47 0.46 -10.14
N VAL A 57 2.07 1.62 -9.86
CA VAL A 57 3.42 1.71 -9.28
C VAL A 57 3.39 1.68 -7.76
N GLY A 58 2.26 2.05 -7.15
CA GLY A 58 2.16 2.16 -5.70
C GLY A 58 0.76 2.40 -5.17
N PHE A 59 0.64 2.32 -3.84
CA PHE A 59 -0.59 2.57 -3.09
C PHE A 59 -0.35 3.54 -1.95
N ASP A 60 -1.24 4.50 -1.73
CA ASP A 60 -1.15 5.48 -0.62
C ASP A 60 -2.22 5.22 0.43
N LEU A 61 -1.79 5.08 1.69
CA LEU A 61 -2.64 4.79 2.86
C LEU A 61 -2.76 5.97 3.82
N ARG A 62 -2.27 7.16 3.45
CA ARG A 62 -2.30 8.36 4.30
C ARG A 62 -3.67 9.01 4.45
N VAL A 63 -4.67 8.51 3.73
CA VAL A 63 -6.05 9.02 3.76
C VAL A 63 -7.00 7.92 4.22
N PRO A 64 -7.03 7.56 5.51
CA PRO A 64 -7.96 6.56 6.02
C PRO A 64 -9.42 6.96 5.78
N PRO A 65 -10.32 6.00 5.46
CA PRO A 65 -10.07 4.55 5.35
C PRO A 65 -9.66 4.11 3.93
N GLN A 66 -9.31 5.04 3.04
CA GLN A 66 -9.14 4.77 1.62
C GLN A 66 -7.75 4.22 1.29
N VAL A 67 -7.70 3.43 0.21
CA VAL A 67 -6.46 3.04 -0.47
C VAL A 67 -6.45 3.76 -1.82
N ILE A 68 -5.47 4.62 -2.04
CA ILE A 68 -5.34 5.35 -3.31
C ILE A 68 -4.33 4.63 -4.20
N ALA A 69 -4.78 4.15 -5.35
CA ALA A 69 -3.91 3.51 -6.33
C ALA A 69 -3.23 4.53 -7.23
N ILE A 70 -1.91 4.43 -7.36
CA ILE A 70 -1.08 5.32 -8.17
C ILE A 70 -0.72 4.57 -9.46
N LYS A 71 -1.31 5.00 -10.58
CA LYS A 71 -1.10 4.38 -11.89
C LYS A 71 0.32 4.59 -12.39
N GLN A 72 0.82 3.61 -13.14
CA GLN A 72 1.98 3.76 -13.99
C GLN A 72 1.62 4.66 -15.18
N LEU A 73 2.44 5.69 -15.44
CA LEU A 73 2.29 6.58 -16.59
C LEU A 73 2.91 5.96 -17.85
#